data_AF-A0AB38HUA9-F1
#
_entry.id   AF-A0AB38HUA9-F1
#
_cell.length_a   1.000
_cell.length_b   1.000
_cell.length_c   1.000
_cell.angle_alpha   90.00
_cell.angle_beta   90.00
_cell.angle_gamma   90.00
#
_symmetry.space_group_name_H-M   'P 1'
#
loop_
_entity.id
_entity.type
_entity.pdbx_description
1 polymer ?
#
loop_
_entity_poly.entity_id
_entity_poly.type
_entity_poly.pdbx_seq_one_letter_code
_entity_poly.pdbx_strand_id
1 'polypeptide(L)'
;MNVEQRAMMSPKEIEIARYLSLEAMVPQRTTYPALARAINWHHPQGRGLGRHLKEILDFTFDHGLPCLTSILCTAGTQLPPEGAIDYIREVYGSSIDIRTEQERVFSYDWTTVTEFAFEQPVAPDIDFDRIYATRTFGFDPTAWGMTGFSHLGTRDGILAEMGSEPIYVVYFCSQHSDAIDGAAGRFTIAPEDVARVLGIVELQPKIATHETHTTPEAVKDMLELWGKQRWQYGLETSRAWAFETPPWTREALPNARSLSWEVTRGIVALTDEEKRLIRQYRLREVPVFGRDFQPVIYSFREPMHTTYIAVCDDAAVVGKTKAPKGTHLVKIGVSGDTDRRLRDLNEHHFAKIFGLSFRMLAIQRWASQDEALARESSALEWGLQNTQHASGEYFFMTEQQLMQAVLQVKPAKRVR
;
A
#
# COMPACT_ATOMS: atom_id res chain seq x y z
N MET A 1 -4.30 -45.84 5.08
CA MET A 1 -3.46 -44.94 5.91
C MET A 1 -4.40 -43.86 6.44
N ASN A 2 -4.51 -43.68 7.75
CA ASN A 2 -5.49 -42.79 8.38
C ASN A 2 -5.30 -41.34 7.90
N VAL A 3 -6.35 -40.76 7.31
CA VAL A 3 -6.40 -39.39 6.79
C VAL A 3 -6.49 -38.34 7.92
N GLU A 4 -6.75 -38.76 9.17
CA GLU A 4 -7.15 -37.84 10.25
C GLU A 4 -6.03 -37.38 11.20
N GLN A 5 -4.75 -37.59 10.88
CA GLN A 5 -3.63 -37.01 11.65
C GLN A 5 -2.50 -36.50 10.75
N ARG A 6 -2.84 -35.79 9.66
CA ARG A 6 -1.83 -34.97 8.98
C ARG A 6 -1.57 -33.72 9.80
N ALA A 7 -0.30 -33.48 10.11
CA ALA A 7 0.14 -32.36 10.92
C ALA A 7 -0.30 -31.04 10.28
N MET A 8 -0.95 -30.16 11.05
CA MET A 8 -1.12 -28.76 10.65
C MET A 8 0.27 -28.18 10.34
N MET A 9 0.37 -27.40 9.26
CA MET A 9 1.59 -26.65 8.95
C MET A 9 2.05 -25.86 10.18
N SER A 10 3.35 -25.88 10.45
CA SER A 10 3.94 -25.10 11.51
C SER A 10 3.78 -23.59 11.23
N PRO A 11 3.83 -22.72 12.25
CA PRO A 11 3.77 -21.26 12.03
C PRO A 11 4.80 -20.76 11.01
N LYS A 12 5.97 -21.42 10.93
CA LYS A 12 7.02 -21.06 9.98
C LYS A 12 6.70 -21.51 8.54
N GLU A 13 6.06 -22.66 8.36
CA GLU A 13 5.56 -23.10 7.04
C GLU A 13 4.45 -22.17 6.54
N ILE A 14 3.53 -21.78 7.43
CA ILE A 14 2.49 -20.80 7.13
C ILE A 14 3.12 -19.48 6.67
N GLU A 15 4.14 -18.97 7.37
CA GLU A 15 4.87 -17.75 7.00
C GLU A 15 5.55 -17.85 5.62
N ILE A 16 6.18 -18.98 5.31
CA ILE A 16 6.79 -19.24 4.00
C ILE A 16 5.73 -19.28 2.90
N ALA A 17 4.65 -20.05 3.10
CA ALA A 17 3.58 -20.20 2.12
C ALA A 17 2.88 -18.86 1.85
N ARG A 18 2.66 -18.07 2.91
CA ARG A 18 2.17 -16.70 2.84
C ARG A 18 3.09 -15.80 2.00
N TYR A 19 4.40 -15.82 2.23
CA TYR A 19 5.31 -15.05 1.38
C TYR A 19 5.22 -15.47 -0.10
N LEU A 20 5.21 -16.77 -0.38
CA LEU A 20 5.15 -17.27 -1.75
C LEU A 20 3.80 -16.94 -2.43
N SER A 21 2.68 -17.03 -1.72
CA SER A 21 1.37 -16.71 -2.28
C SER A 21 1.27 -15.24 -2.69
N LEU A 22 1.96 -14.35 -1.98
CA LEU A 22 2.03 -12.94 -2.35
C LEU A 22 2.85 -12.69 -3.60
N GLU A 23 4.02 -13.30 -3.72
CA GLU A 23 4.84 -13.23 -4.94
C GLU A 23 4.04 -13.76 -6.14
N ALA A 24 3.24 -14.81 -5.93
CA ALA A 24 2.35 -15.35 -6.94
C ALA A 24 1.26 -14.35 -7.39
N MET A 25 0.75 -13.49 -6.50
CA MET A 25 -0.25 -12.47 -6.84
C MET A 25 0.31 -11.30 -7.66
N VAL A 26 1.64 -11.12 -7.75
CA VAL A 26 2.32 -10.08 -8.58
C VAL A 26 2.94 -10.68 -9.85
N PRO A 27 2.37 -11.79 -10.34
CA PRO A 27 3.01 -12.72 -11.28
C PRO A 27 4.55 -12.80 -11.22
N GLN A 28 5.12 -12.79 -10.01
CA GLN A 28 6.56 -12.67 -9.82
C GLN A 28 7.16 -13.98 -9.30
N ARG A 29 8.28 -14.37 -9.91
CA ARG A 29 9.13 -15.45 -9.39
C ARG A 29 10.03 -14.87 -8.30
N THR A 30 10.30 -15.67 -7.26
CA THR A 30 11.20 -15.29 -6.18
C THR A 30 12.40 -16.23 -6.09
N THR A 31 13.32 -15.94 -5.18
CA THR A 31 14.57 -16.70 -5.00
C THR A 31 14.74 -17.12 -3.55
N TYR A 32 15.53 -18.18 -3.31
CA TYR A 32 15.86 -18.63 -1.96
C TYR A 32 16.43 -17.51 -1.06
N PRO A 33 17.36 -16.65 -1.54
CA PRO A 33 17.82 -15.53 -0.73
C PRO A 33 16.74 -14.46 -0.46
N ALA A 34 15.84 -14.21 -1.41
CA ALA A 34 14.73 -13.27 -1.22
C ALA A 34 13.74 -13.80 -0.17
N LEU A 35 13.32 -15.06 -0.30
CA LEU A 35 12.50 -15.76 0.70
C LEU A 35 13.17 -15.77 2.07
N ALA A 36 14.45 -16.13 2.14
CA ALA A 36 15.20 -16.18 3.40
C ALA A 36 15.24 -14.82 4.11
N ARG A 37 15.46 -13.72 3.37
CA ARG A 37 15.38 -12.37 3.95
C ARG A 37 13.97 -12.02 4.42
N ALA A 38 12.95 -12.37 3.63
CA ALA A 38 11.57 -12.00 3.92
C ALA A 38 11.05 -12.61 5.23
N ILE A 39 11.42 -13.86 5.53
CA ILE A 39 10.95 -14.59 6.72
C ILE A 39 11.96 -14.57 7.90
N ASN A 40 12.96 -13.67 7.82
CA ASN A 40 14.08 -13.58 8.75
C ASN A 40 14.76 -14.94 9.02
N TRP A 41 15.05 -15.68 7.95
CA TRP A 41 15.70 -16.98 8.03
C TRP A 41 17.17 -16.83 8.40
N HIS A 42 17.63 -17.65 9.36
CA HIS A 42 19.00 -17.60 9.89
C HIS A 42 20.11 -17.79 8.84
N HIS A 43 19.82 -18.46 7.71
CA HIS A 43 20.78 -18.62 6.62
C HIS A 43 20.41 -17.76 5.40
N PRO A 44 21.25 -16.79 4.99
CA PRO A 44 20.88 -15.80 3.98
C PRO A 44 20.65 -16.38 2.58
N GLN A 45 21.18 -17.57 2.29
CA GLN A 45 20.96 -18.30 1.03
C GLN A 45 19.79 -19.30 1.09
N GLY A 46 19.00 -19.33 2.18
CA GLY A 46 17.87 -20.25 2.32
C GLY A 46 18.24 -21.71 2.60
N ARG A 47 19.47 -22.00 3.05
CA ARG A 47 19.87 -23.35 3.46
C ARG A 47 18.98 -23.81 4.61
N GLY A 48 18.50 -25.05 4.53
CA GLY A 48 17.61 -25.65 5.53
C GLY A 48 16.12 -25.47 5.26
N LEU A 49 15.71 -24.69 4.24
CA LEU A 49 14.29 -24.50 3.90
C LEU A 49 13.61 -25.75 3.33
N GLY A 50 14.38 -26.71 2.79
CA GLY A 50 13.84 -27.84 2.02
C GLY A 50 12.77 -28.65 2.75
N ARG A 51 12.93 -28.89 4.07
CA ARG A 51 11.91 -29.59 4.86
C ARG A 51 10.59 -28.82 4.91
N HIS A 52 10.64 -27.53 5.18
CA HIS A 52 9.44 -26.68 5.24
C HIS A 52 8.77 -26.51 3.88
N LEU A 53 9.56 -26.38 2.82
CA LEU A 53 9.03 -26.32 1.45
C LEU A 53 8.33 -27.61 1.04
N LYS A 54 8.80 -28.77 1.53
CA LYS A 54 8.13 -30.04 1.32
C LYS A 54 6.75 -30.10 1.99
N GLU A 55 6.62 -29.63 3.24
CA GLU A 55 5.32 -29.61 3.93
C GLU A 55 4.31 -28.71 3.19
N ILE A 56 4.75 -27.57 2.64
CA ILE A 56 3.90 -26.68 1.84
C ILE A 56 3.51 -27.33 0.51
N LEU A 57 4.46 -28.02 -0.14
CA LEU A 57 4.21 -28.79 -1.36
C LEU A 57 3.16 -29.88 -1.13
N ASP A 58 3.30 -30.66 -0.07
CA ASP A 58 2.34 -31.71 0.30
C ASP A 58 0.97 -31.11 0.62
N PHE A 59 0.93 -30.00 1.39
CA PHE A 59 -0.32 -29.29 1.69
C PHE A 59 -1.03 -28.82 0.42
N THR A 60 -0.32 -28.14 -0.48
CA THR A 60 -0.91 -27.62 -1.73
C THR A 60 -1.46 -28.74 -2.60
N PHE A 61 -0.74 -29.87 -2.70
CA PHE A 61 -1.20 -31.05 -3.41
C PHE A 61 -2.47 -31.64 -2.79
N ASP A 62 -2.47 -31.85 -1.48
CA ASP A 62 -3.59 -32.45 -0.74
C ASP A 62 -4.89 -31.65 -0.86
N HIS A 63 -4.77 -30.32 -1.03
CA HIS A 63 -5.91 -29.41 -1.19
C HIS A 63 -6.26 -29.11 -2.65
N GLY A 64 -5.60 -29.77 -3.61
CA GLY A 64 -5.83 -29.55 -5.05
C GLY A 64 -5.42 -28.16 -5.53
N LEU A 65 -4.52 -27.49 -4.80
CA LEU A 65 -4.01 -26.16 -5.11
C LEU A 65 -2.87 -26.25 -6.13
N PRO A 66 -2.59 -25.16 -6.89
CA PRO A 66 -1.40 -25.09 -7.72
C PRO A 66 -0.12 -25.25 -6.90
N CYS A 67 0.93 -25.80 -7.51
CA CYS A 67 2.23 -26.04 -6.86
C CYS A 67 2.94 -24.73 -6.53
N LEU A 68 2.62 -24.14 -5.38
CA LEU A 68 3.09 -22.80 -4.98
C LEU A 68 4.62 -22.67 -4.99
N THR A 69 5.35 -23.73 -4.62
CA THR A 69 6.82 -23.73 -4.59
C THR A 69 7.47 -23.70 -5.97
N SER A 70 6.71 -23.87 -7.06
CA SER A 70 7.22 -23.82 -8.44
C SER A 70 7.77 -22.45 -8.84
N ILE A 71 7.40 -21.37 -8.14
CA ILE A 71 7.88 -20.01 -8.41
C ILE A 71 9.20 -19.68 -7.69
N LEU A 72 9.70 -20.58 -6.82
CA LEU A 72 10.95 -20.40 -6.07
C LEU A 72 12.15 -20.88 -6.90
N CYS A 73 12.84 -19.93 -7.52
CA CYS A 73 13.88 -20.20 -8.52
C CYS A 73 15.30 -19.90 -8.00
N THR A 74 16.30 -20.36 -8.75
CA THR A 74 17.66 -19.86 -8.57
C THR A 74 17.76 -18.46 -9.17
N ALA A 75 18.56 -17.57 -8.58
CA ALA A 75 18.76 -16.22 -9.10
C ALA A 75 19.20 -16.27 -10.57
N GLY A 76 18.53 -15.50 -11.44
CA GLY A 76 18.78 -15.47 -12.88
C GLY A 76 18.15 -16.61 -13.69
N THR A 77 17.39 -17.51 -13.05
CA THR A 77 16.71 -18.64 -13.71
C THR A 77 15.20 -18.48 -13.64
N GLN A 78 14.48 -19.15 -14.55
CA GLN A 78 13.01 -19.19 -14.55
C GLN A 78 12.43 -20.45 -13.92
N LEU A 79 13.29 -21.41 -13.55
CA LEU A 79 12.89 -22.71 -13.03
C LEU A 79 13.47 -22.91 -11.62
N PRO A 80 12.81 -23.71 -10.76
CA PRO A 80 13.42 -24.20 -9.53
C PRO A 80 14.73 -24.96 -9.80
N PRO A 81 15.63 -25.06 -8.82
CA PRO A 81 16.81 -25.93 -8.94
C PRO A 81 16.39 -27.39 -9.21
N GLU A 82 17.22 -28.16 -9.92
CA GLU A 82 16.89 -29.53 -10.34
C GLU A 82 16.37 -30.42 -9.21
N GLY A 83 17.05 -30.41 -8.05
CA GLY A 83 16.60 -31.18 -6.90
C GLY A 83 15.21 -30.78 -6.38
N ALA A 84 14.78 -29.52 -6.52
CA ALA A 84 13.41 -29.10 -6.18
C ALA A 84 12.39 -29.55 -7.23
N ILE A 85 12.77 -29.56 -8.51
CA ILE A 85 11.92 -30.09 -9.59
C ILE A 85 11.65 -31.59 -9.37
N ASP A 86 12.65 -32.34 -8.92
CA ASP A 86 12.50 -33.77 -8.63
C ASP A 86 11.47 -34.00 -7.51
N TYR A 87 11.52 -33.23 -6.42
CA TYR A 87 10.49 -33.30 -5.37
C TYR A 87 9.10 -32.87 -5.86
N ILE A 88 9.00 -31.83 -6.67
CA ILE A 88 7.72 -31.41 -7.26
C ILE A 88 7.12 -32.54 -8.10
N ARG A 89 7.94 -33.21 -8.92
CA ARG A 89 7.53 -34.37 -9.73
C ARG A 89 7.16 -35.58 -8.90
N GLU A 90 7.81 -35.79 -7.75
CA GLU A 90 7.46 -36.86 -6.82
C GLU A 90 6.04 -36.66 -6.26
N VAL A 91 5.68 -35.42 -5.90
CA VAL A 91 4.38 -35.11 -5.29
C VAL A 91 3.27 -34.91 -6.32
N TYR A 92 3.48 -34.06 -7.32
CA TYR A 92 2.47 -33.70 -8.33
C TYR A 92 2.46 -34.62 -9.57
N GLY A 93 3.40 -35.56 -9.65
CA GLY A 93 3.52 -36.53 -10.74
C GLY A 93 4.61 -36.17 -11.76
N SER A 94 5.21 -37.20 -12.35
CA SER A 94 6.39 -37.07 -13.21
C SER A 94 6.18 -36.29 -14.50
N SER A 95 4.93 -36.15 -14.95
CA SER A 95 4.54 -35.45 -16.18
C SER A 95 4.26 -33.96 -15.99
N ILE A 96 4.41 -33.42 -14.78
CA ILE A 96 4.13 -31.99 -14.53
C ILE A 96 5.08 -31.08 -15.34
N ASP A 97 4.49 -30.13 -16.06
CA ASP A 97 5.22 -29.03 -16.69
C ASP A 97 5.30 -27.87 -15.69
N ILE A 98 6.52 -27.59 -15.22
CA ILE A 98 6.77 -26.54 -14.22
C ILE A 98 6.36 -25.15 -14.72
N ARG A 99 6.49 -24.87 -16.02
CA ARG A 99 6.13 -23.55 -16.58
C ARG A 99 4.62 -23.36 -16.61
N THR A 100 3.89 -24.38 -17.07
CA THR A 100 2.43 -24.38 -17.02
C THR A 100 1.94 -24.26 -15.58
N GLU A 101 2.61 -24.92 -14.64
CA GLU A 101 2.23 -24.84 -13.24
C GLU A 101 2.52 -23.46 -12.63
N GLN A 102 3.63 -22.81 -12.99
CA GLN A 102 3.89 -21.42 -12.61
C GLN A 102 2.77 -20.48 -13.11
N GLU A 103 2.30 -20.66 -14.35
CA GLU A 103 1.19 -19.86 -14.89
C GLU A 103 -0.11 -20.10 -14.12
N ARG A 104 -0.38 -21.34 -13.71
CA ARG A 104 -1.51 -21.67 -12.82
C ARG A 104 -1.35 -21.00 -11.47
N VAL A 105 -0.17 -21.01 -10.88
CA VAL A 105 0.13 -20.31 -9.62
C VAL A 105 -0.15 -18.82 -9.75
N PHE A 106 0.31 -18.16 -10.82
CA PHE A 106 0.08 -16.72 -11.03
C PHE A 106 -1.37 -16.34 -11.33
N SER A 107 -2.15 -17.27 -11.86
CA SER A 107 -3.56 -17.04 -12.22
C SER A 107 -4.55 -17.44 -11.11
N TYR A 108 -4.06 -18.07 -10.04
CA TYR A 108 -4.89 -18.57 -8.95
C TYR A 108 -5.18 -17.48 -7.93
N ASP A 109 -6.43 -17.46 -7.43
CA ASP A 109 -6.84 -16.54 -6.37
C ASP A 109 -6.41 -17.08 -5.00
N TRP A 110 -5.17 -16.75 -4.60
CA TRP A 110 -4.60 -17.16 -3.32
C TRP A 110 -5.30 -16.58 -2.10
N THR A 111 -6.18 -15.57 -2.27
CA THR A 111 -6.96 -15.01 -1.15
C THR A 111 -8.02 -15.99 -0.63
N THR A 112 -8.38 -17.00 -1.44
CA THR A 112 -9.35 -18.04 -1.08
C THR A 112 -8.80 -19.11 -0.14
N VAL A 113 -7.47 -19.22 0.01
CA VAL A 113 -6.83 -20.23 0.88
C VAL A 113 -6.62 -19.62 2.25
N THR A 114 -7.52 -19.90 3.21
CA THR A 114 -7.56 -19.21 4.51
C THR A 114 -6.25 -19.33 5.30
N GLU A 115 -5.54 -20.45 5.19
CA GLU A 115 -4.25 -20.68 5.85
C GLU A 115 -3.15 -19.75 5.31
N PHE A 116 -3.22 -19.45 4.01
CA PHE A 116 -2.27 -18.56 3.31
C PHE A 116 -2.78 -17.13 3.20
N ALA A 117 -4.05 -16.91 3.52
CA ALA A 117 -4.62 -15.59 3.58
C ALA A 117 -3.90 -14.82 4.68
N PHE A 118 -3.42 -13.63 4.31
CA PHE A 118 -3.16 -12.60 5.29
C PHE A 118 -4.52 -12.15 5.81
N GLU A 119 -4.65 -11.97 7.12
CA GLU A 119 -5.70 -11.12 7.67
C GLU A 119 -5.49 -9.76 7.03
N GLN A 120 -6.15 -9.49 5.91
CA GLN A 120 -5.80 -8.39 5.01
C GLN A 120 -5.84 -7.09 5.81
N PRO A 121 -4.70 -6.45 6.11
CA PRO A 121 -4.76 -5.10 6.57
C PRO A 121 -5.15 -4.30 5.35
N VAL A 122 -6.25 -3.55 5.49
CA VAL A 122 -6.57 -2.45 4.59
C VAL A 122 -5.28 -1.64 4.39
N ALA A 123 -5.05 -1.17 3.15
CA ALA A 123 -3.93 -0.31 2.74
C ALA A 123 -3.37 0.53 3.90
N PRO A 124 -2.04 0.82 3.96
CA PRO A 124 -1.42 1.44 5.12
C PRO A 124 -2.34 2.50 5.68
N ASP A 125 -2.64 2.44 6.98
CA ASP A 125 -3.52 3.41 7.65
C ASP A 125 -2.82 4.78 7.80
N ILE A 126 -2.19 5.22 6.70
CA ILE A 126 -1.62 6.52 6.51
C ILE A 126 -2.79 7.49 6.47
N ASP A 127 -2.88 8.27 7.51
CA ASP A 127 -3.75 9.44 7.54
C ASP A 127 -3.18 10.49 6.58
N PHE A 128 -3.65 10.42 5.34
CA PHE A 128 -3.29 11.38 4.30
C PHE A 128 -3.87 12.77 4.53
N ASP A 129 -4.72 12.99 5.52
CA ASP A 129 -5.12 14.35 5.92
C ASP A 129 -4.05 14.99 6.80
N ARG A 130 -3.17 14.18 7.40
CA ARG A 130 -2.03 14.58 8.25
C ARG A 130 -0.69 14.18 7.64
N ILE A 131 -0.59 14.35 6.32
CA ILE A 131 0.62 14.03 5.57
C ILE A 131 1.37 15.29 5.13
N TYR A 132 2.68 15.23 5.33
CA TYR A 132 3.63 16.30 5.11
C TYR A 132 4.74 15.80 4.19
N ALA A 133 5.63 16.68 3.76
CA ALA A 133 6.84 16.33 3.05
C ALA A 133 8.07 17.03 3.62
N THR A 134 9.20 16.34 3.54
CA THR A 134 10.52 16.87 3.89
C THR A 134 11.57 16.41 2.90
N ARG A 135 12.59 17.23 2.73
CA ARG A 135 13.72 16.93 1.86
C ARG A 135 14.78 16.16 2.63
N THR A 136 15.24 15.05 2.04
CA THR A 136 16.27 14.18 2.62
C THR A 136 17.42 13.92 1.63
N PHE A 137 18.50 13.35 2.14
CA PHE A 137 19.63 12.83 1.34
C PHE A 137 19.47 11.34 1.00
N GLY A 138 18.53 10.65 1.63
CA GLY A 138 18.25 9.22 1.41
C GLY A 138 17.12 8.72 2.29
N PHE A 139 16.79 7.44 2.16
CA PHE A 139 15.72 6.78 2.92
C PHE A 139 16.21 5.45 3.48
N ASP A 140 16.75 5.48 4.69
CA ASP A 140 17.22 4.30 5.42
C ASP A 140 16.64 4.26 6.84
N PRO A 141 15.35 3.92 6.98
CA PRO A 141 14.73 3.80 8.30
C PRO A 141 15.33 2.67 9.15
N THR A 142 16.04 1.72 8.54
CA THR A 142 16.70 0.61 9.27
C THR A 142 17.93 1.06 10.03
N ALA A 143 18.59 2.14 9.56
CA ALA A 143 19.67 2.81 10.28
C ALA A 143 19.18 4.03 11.08
N TRP A 144 18.07 4.65 10.65
CA TRP A 144 17.52 5.90 11.20
C TRP A 144 16.07 5.72 11.67
N GLY A 145 15.89 5.36 12.94
CA GLY A 145 14.59 5.23 13.60
C GLY A 145 13.98 6.55 14.08
N MET A 146 14.43 7.68 13.52
CA MET A 146 13.94 9.02 13.85
C MET A 146 14.04 9.98 12.66
N THR A 147 13.17 10.98 12.64
CA THR A 147 13.33 12.19 11.80
C THR A 147 14.04 13.25 12.61
N GLY A 148 15.26 13.59 12.21
CA GLY A 148 16.08 14.59 12.89
C GLY A 148 15.93 16.00 12.32
N PHE A 149 15.96 17.00 13.20
CA PHE A 149 15.89 18.43 12.87
C PHE A 149 17.16 19.17 13.33
N SER A 150 17.58 20.18 12.56
CA SER A 150 18.76 20.99 12.90
C SER A 150 18.55 21.94 14.07
N HIS A 151 17.30 22.33 14.34
CA HIS A 151 16.95 23.33 15.34
C HIS A 151 15.83 22.83 16.26
N LEU A 152 16.00 23.07 17.56
CA LEU A 152 15.04 22.73 18.61
C LEU A 152 13.65 23.30 18.30
N GLY A 153 13.57 24.59 17.94
CA GLY A 153 12.31 25.26 17.65
C GLY A 153 11.55 24.68 16.46
N THR A 154 12.25 24.10 15.48
CA THR A 154 11.58 23.42 14.36
C THR A 154 10.89 22.14 14.83
N ARG A 155 11.59 21.31 15.60
CA ARG A 155 11.01 20.10 16.20
C ARG A 155 9.82 20.45 17.09
N ASP A 156 9.97 21.47 17.95
CA ASP A 156 8.93 21.85 18.90
C ASP A 156 7.68 22.43 18.23
N GLY A 157 7.86 23.17 17.12
CA GLY A 157 6.74 23.60 16.27
C GLY A 157 5.97 22.42 15.69
N ILE A 158 6.68 21.40 15.20
CA ILE A 158 6.07 20.18 14.66
C ILE A 158 5.35 19.41 15.76
N LEU A 159 5.96 19.24 16.94
CA LEU A 159 5.31 18.60 18.09
C LEU A 159 4.01 19.30 18.48
N ALA A 160 3.99 20.63 18.48
CA ALA A 160 2.80 21.40 18.77
C ALA A 160 1.69 21.16 17.74
N GLU A 161 2.04 21.04 16.45
CA GLU A 161 1.11 20.73 15.37
C GLU A 161 0.57 19.30 15.44
N MET A 162 1.41 18.33 15.81
CA MET A 162 1.01 16.92 15.98
C MET A 162 -0.01 16.72 17.11
N GLY A 163 0.10 17.51 18.19
CA GLY A 163 -0.67 17.27 19.40
C GLY A 163 -0.37 15.90 20.01
N SER A 164 -1.42 15.09 20.25
CA SER A 164 -1.29 13.74 20.83
C SER A 164 -1.16 12.62 19.79
N GLU A 165 -1.24 12.95 18.52
CA GLU A 165 -1.47 12.00 17.44
C GLU A 165 -0.30 12.01 16.45
N PRO A 166 -0.02 10.89 15.76
CA PRO A 166 1.06 10.84 14.79
C PRO A 166 0.77 11.68 13.55
N ILE A 167 1.82 11.96 12.79
CA ILE A 167 1.75 12.52 11.43
C ILE A 167 2.56 11.67 10.47
N TYR A 168 2.29 11.82 9.19
CA TYR A 168 2.99 11.09 8.13
C TYR A 168 3.89 12.04 7.35
N VAL A 169 5.12 11.64 7.05
CA VAL A 169 6.07 12.49 6.32
C VAL A 169 6.62 11.77 5.11
N VAL A 170 6.36 12.32 3.94
CA VAL A 170 6.93 11.92 2.66
C VAL A 170 8.36 12.42 2.56
N TYR A 171 9.28 11.50 2.32
CA TYR A 171 10.70 11.77 2.14
C TYR A 171 11.02 11.86 0.66
N PHE A 172 11.58 12.98 0.22
CA PHE A 172 12.00 13.15 -1.16
C PHE A 172 13.39 13.78 -1.27
N CYS A 173 14.08 13.48 -2.38
CA CYS A 173 15.40 13.98 -2.66
C CYS A 173 15.38 15.18 -3.61
N SER A 174 16.38 16.04 -3.45
CA SER A 174 16.62 17.17 -4.34
C SER A 174 16.92 16.71 -5.77
N GLN A 175 16.59 17.56 -6.75
CA GLN A 175 17.05 17.40 -8.13
C GLN A 175 18.52 17.78 -8.32
N HIS A 176 19.08 18.50 -7.35
CA HIS A 176 20.49 18.84 -7.31
C HIS A 176 21.15 17.93 -6.27
N SER A 177 21.93 16.96 -6.75
CA SER A 177 22.87 16.21 -5.93
C SER A 177 24.10 17.08 -5.73
N ASP A 178 24.00 18.14 -4.94
CA ASP A 178 25.20 18.85 -4.57
C ASP A 178 26.01 17.87 -3.71
N ALA A 179 27.08 17.33 -4.30
CA ALA A 179 28.04 16.57 -3.54
C ALA A 179 28.49 17.48 -2.39
N ILE A 180 28.26 17.03 -1.15
CA ILE A 180 28.77 17.77 0.00
C ILE A 180 30.29 17.72 -0.13
N ASP A 181 30.94 18.88 -0.32
CA ASP A 181 32.40 18.96 -0.45
C ASP A 181 33.07 18.21 0.70
N GLY A 182 33.95 17.26 0.36
CA GLY A 182 34.64 16.38 1.33
C GLY A 182 33.91 15.08 1.67
N ALA A 183 32.66 14.88 1.24
CA ALA A 183 31.98 13.59 1.33
C ALA A 183 32.38 12.71 0.14
N ALA A 184 33.27 11.75 0.34
CA ALA A 184 33.59 10.72 -0.65
C ALA A 184 32.38 9.79 -0.88
N GLY A 185 31.30 10.28 -1.49
CA GLY A 185 30.10 9.52 -1.85
C GLY A 185 29.22 9.02 -0.70
N ARG A 186 29.59 9.25 0.57
CA ARG A 186 28.93 8.63 1.74
C ARG A 186 27.61 9.29 2.18
N PHE A 187 27.42 10.57 1.86
CA PHE A 187 26.18 11.32 2.11
C PHE A 187 25.78 12.16 0.89
N THR A 188 26.13 11.69 -0.29
CA THR A 188 25.56 12.16 -1.55
C THR A 188 24.28 11.39 -1.81
N ILE A 189 23.24 12.07 -2.30
CA ILE A 189 22.03 11.39 -2.78
C ILE A 189 22.48 10.31 -3.77
N ALA A 190 22.06 9.06 -3.54
CA ALA A 190 22.38 7.97 -4.45
C ALA A 190 21.90 8.35 -5.86
N PRO A 191 22.68 8.09 -6.93
CA PRO A 191 22.30 8.51 -8.28
C PRO A 191 20.88 8.12 -8.69
N GLU A 192 20.40 6.96 -8.24
CA GLU A 192 19.05 6.43 -8.43
C GLU A 192 17.96 7.21 -7.67
N ASP A 193 18.30 7.84 -6.56
CA ASP A 193 17.40 8.57 -5.66
C ASP A 193 17.28 10.06 -6.03
N VAL A 194 18.15 10.56 -6.92
CA VAL A 194 18.13 11.97 -7.35
C VAL A 194 16.77 12.33 -7.94
N ALA A 195 16.17 13.42 -7.43
CA ALA A 195 14.84 13.89 -7.78
C ALA A 195 13.71 12.85 -7.58
N ARG A 196 13.86 11.90 -6.65
CA ARG A 196 12.84 10.90 -6.33
C ARG A 196 12.12 11.15 -5.02
N VAL A 197 10.91 10.61 -4.92
CA VAL A 197 10.19 10.43 -3.65
C VAL A 197 10.45 9.01 -3.16
N LEU A 198 11.09 8.87 -2.01
CA LEU A 198 11.71 7.61 -1.57
C LEU A 198 10.79 6.78 -0.69
N GLY A 199 10.07 7.44 0.23
CA GLY A 199 9.18 6.75 1.15
C GLY A 199 8.37 7.67 2.03
N ILE A 200 7.64 7.08 2.97
CA ILE A 200 6.80 7.73 3.95
C ILE A 200 7.18 7.20 5.33
N VAL A 201 7.26 8.06 6.33
CA VAL A 201 7.45 7.66 7.73
C VAL A 201 6.27 8.10 8.59
N GLU A 202 5.90 7.30 9.58
CA GLU A 202 4.97 7.66 10.64
C GLU A 202 5.78 8.25 11.81
N LEU A 203 5.56 9.52 12.11
CA LEU A 203 6.21 10.22 13.22
C LEU A 203 5.30 10.27 14.42
N GLN A 204 5.86 9.86 15.55
CA GLN A 204 5.19 9.88 16.85
C GLN A 204 5.48 11.21 17.56
N PRO A 205 4.55 11.71 18.39
CA PRO A 205 4.76 12.90 19.22
C PRO A 205 5.67 12.56 20.42
N LYS A 206 6.82 11.96 20.15
CA LYS A 206 7.82 11.47 21.10
C LYS A 206 9.20 11.92 20.65
N ILE A 207 9.94 12.51 21.58
CA ILE A 207 11.30 12.96 21.34
C ILE A 207 12.21 11.75 21.19
N ALA A 208 13.05 11.76 20.17
CA ALA A 208 14.07 10.75 19.90
C ALA A 208 15.47 11.38 19.90
N THR A 209 16.47 10.56 20.23
CA THR A 209 17.89 10.93 20.20
C THR A 209 18.68 9.90 19.41
N HIS A 210 19.85 10.30 18.89
CA HIS A 210 20.74 9.38 18.19
C HIS A 210 21.15 8.16 19.03
N GLU A 211 21.30 8.33 20.34
CA GLU A 211 21.69 7.25 21.26
C GLU A 211 20.68 6.09 21.29
N THR A 212 19.42 6.38 20.99
CA THR A 212 18.31 5.43 21.13
C THR A 212 17.67 5.04 19.80
N HIS A 213 17.76 5.91 18.79
CA HIS A 213 17.01 5.78 17.54
C HIS A 213 17.90 5.92 16.29
N THR A 214 19.21 5.78 16.42
CA THR A 214 20.13 5.71 15.28
C THR A 214 21.15 4.60 15.51
N THR A 215 21.48 3.83 14.47
CA THR A 215 22.52 2.80 14.57
C THR A 215 23.87 3.42 14.97
N PRO A 216 24.69 2.70 15.76
CA PRO A 216 26.04 3.16 16.08
C PRO A 216 26.88 3.50 14.84
N GLU A 217 26.72 2.72 13.77
CA GLU A 217 27.39 2.92 12.48
C GLU A 217 26.99 4.24 11.84
N ALA A 218 25.69 4.55 11.75
CA ALA A 218 25.23 5.82 11.18
C ALA A 218 25.64 7.04 12.02
N VAL A 219 25.68 6.92 13.36
CA VAL A 219 26.20 7.99 14.23
C VAL A 219 27.69 8.21 13.99
N LYS A 220 28.47 7.14 13.86
CA LYS A 220 29.90 7.21 13.55
C LYS A 220 30.13 7.87 12.19
N ASP A 221 29.41 7.45 11.15
CA ASP A 221 29.53 8.01 9.80
C ASP A 221 29.21 9.52 9.78
N MET A 222 28.18 9.94 10.52
CA MET A 222 27.83 11.35 10.70
C MET A 222 28.96 12.14 11.40
N LEU A 223 29.54 11.60 12.46
CA LEU A 223 30.64 12.24 13.18
C LEU A 223 31.93 12.33 12.34
N GLU A 224 32.27 11.26 11.61
CA GLU A 224 33.43 11.25 10.71
C GLU A 224 33.29 12.31 9.62
N LEU A 225 32.08 12.49 9.06
CA LEU A 225 31.87 13.42 7.97
C LEU A 225 31.86 14.89 8.42
N TRP A 226 31.18 15.22 9.52
CA TRP A 226 30.95 16.62 9.92
C TRP A 226 31.73 17.06 11.16
N GLY A 227 32.43 16.16 11.84
CA GLY A 227 33.12 16.41 13.10
C GLY A 227 32.20 16.73 14.28
N LYS A 228 30.87 16.63 14.07
CA LYS A 228 29.83 16.90 15.06
C LYS A 228 28.54 16.20 14.67
N GLN A 229 27.70 15.89 15.65
CA GLN A 229 26.35 15.39 15.39
C GLN A 229 25.52 16.47 14.66
N ARG A 230 24.79 16.06 13.63
CA ARG A 230 23.77 16.87 12.94
C ARG A 230 22.39 16.32 13.25
N TRP A 231 21.37 17.15 13.08
CA TRP A 231 19.98 16.74 13.28
C TRP A 231 19.67 16.19 14.68
N GLN A 232 20.27 16.80 15.70
CA GLN A 232 20.27 16.34 17.10
C GLN A 232 18.89 16.34 17.75
N TYR A 233 17.90 17.02 17.15
CA TYR A 233 16.56 17.13 17.69
C TYR A 233 15.64 16.19 16.91
N GLY A 234 15.48 14.95 17.38
CA GLY A 234 14.71 13.92 16.69
C GLY A 234 13.27 13.79 17.16
N LEU A 235 12.40 13.31 16.27
CA LEU A 235 11.12 12.69 16.59
C LEU A 235 11.15 11.22 16.22
N GLU A 236 10.56 10.38 17.06
CA GLU A 236 10.50 8.93 16.89
C GLU A 236 9.76 8.57 15.60
N THR A 237 10.38 7.70 14.79
CA THR A 237 9.71 7.01 13.69
C THR A 237 9.22 5.66 14.19
N SER A 238 7.91 5.44 14.15
CA SER A 238 7.31 4.16 14.55
C SER A 238 7.23 3.17 13.40
N ARG A 239 6.93 3.66 12.19
CA ARG A 239 6.72 2.87 10.97
C ARG A 239 7.25 3.60 9.76
N ALA A 240 7.60 2.86 8.72
CA ALA A 240 8.10 3.43 7.48
C ALA A 240 7.69 2.59 6.27
N TRP A 241 7.45 3.24 5.13
CA TRP A 241 7.10 2.63 3.87
C TRP A 241 7.98 3.15 2.76
N ALA A 242 8.63 2.26 2.01
CA ALA A 242 9.37 2.61 0.80
C ALA A 242 8.44 2.52 -0.42
N PHE A 243 8.59 3.44 -1.37
CA PHE A 243 7.94 3.27 -2.68
C PHE A 243 8.62 2.14 -3.45
N GLU A 244 7.84 1.19 -3.97
CA GLU A 244 8.39 0.07 -4.77
C GLU A 244 9.04 0.59 -6.07
N THR A 245 8.45 1.65 -6.63
CA THR A 245 9.00 2.39 -7.77
C THR A 245 8.94 3.88 -7.44
N PRO A 246 10.03 4.45 -6.86
CA PRO A 246 10.10 5.84 -6.46
C PRO A 246 9.71 6.81 -7.58
N PRO A 247 8.60 7.57 -7.45
CA PRO A 247 8.20 8.50 -8.48
C PRO A 247 9.11 9.72 -8.53
N TRP A 248 9.08 10.45 -9.64
CA TRP A 248 9.79 11.71 -9.74
C TRP A 248 9.15 12.76 -8.82
N THR A 249 9.97 13.47 -8.04
CA THR A 249 9.53 14.55 -7.14
C THR A 249 8.72 15.60 -7.88
N ARG A 250 9.09 15.94 -9.13
CA ARG A 250 8.35 16.93 -9.95
C ARG A 250 6.93 16.50 -10.32
N GLU A 251 6.69 15.19 -10.39
CA GLU A 251 5.42 14.59 -10.81
C GLU A 251 4.54 14.30 -9.60
N ALA A 252 5.13 13.89 -8.47
CA ALA A 252 4.40 13.53 -7.26
C ALA A 252 4.20 14.69 -6.27
N LEU A 253 5.14 15.65 -6.24
CA LEU A 253 5.19 16.77 -5.29
C LEU A 253 5.44 18.13 -5.98
N PRO A 254 4.61 18.54 -6.97
CA PRO A 254 4.83 19.76 -7.74
C PRO A 254 4.92 21.05 -6.90
N ASN A 255 4.25 21.11 -5.74
CA ASN A 255 4.19 22.30 -4.88
C ASN A 255 5.27 22.23 -3.78
N ALA A 256 5.30 21.15 -3.00
CA ALA A 256 6.24 20.97 -1.90
C ALA A 256 7.71 21.07 -2.36
N ARG A 257 8.04 20.55 -3.56
CA ARG A 257 9.40 20.66 -4.11
C ARG A 257 9.85 22.11 -4.31
N SER A 258 8.90 23.01 -4.58
CA SER A 258 9.11 24.41 -4.93
C SER A 258 9.39 25.26 -3.67
N LEU A 259 9.00 24.76 -2.50
CA LEU A 259 9.23 25.38 -1.18
C LEU A 259 10.64 25.09 -0.64
N SER A 260 11.65 25.21 -1.52
CA SER A 260 12.99 24.62 -1.34
C SER A 260 13.64 24.83 0.03
N TRP A 261 13.43 25.98 0.68
CA TRP A 261 14.00 26.28 1.99
C TRP A 261 13.22 25.68 3.17
N GLU A 262 11.89 25.69 3.10
CA GLU A 262 11.00 25.23 4.18
C GLU A 262 11.07 23.71 4.31
N VAL A 263 11.00 22.99 3.19
CA VAL A 263 11.14 21.53 3.14
C VAL A 263 12.52 21.02 3.52
N THR A 264 13.55 21.86 3.40
CA THR A 264 14.92 21.50 3.81
C THR A 264 15.13 21.68 5.31
N ARG A 265 14.41 22.62 5.93
CA ARG A 265 14.56 22.95 7.35
C ARG A 265 13.55 22.26 8.26
N GLY A 266 12.39 21.86 7.73
CA GLY A 266 11.31 21.23 8.47
C GLY A 266 10.45 20.32 7.59
N ILE A 267 9.15 20.30 7.90
CA ILE A 267 8.14 19.57 7.14
C ILE A 267 7.09 20.56 6.62
N VAL A 268 6.49 20.28 5.47
CA VAL A 268 5.41 21.10 4.90
C VAL A 268 4.20 20.24 4.59
N ALA A 269 2.99 20.74 4.85
CA ALA A 269 1.77 20.00 4.54
C ALA A 269 1.64 19.79 3.01
N LEU A 270 1.19 18.60 2.60
CA LEU A 270 0.89 18.35 1.19
C LEU A 270 -0.42 19.00 0.77
N THR A 271 -0.48 19.48 -0.46
CA THR A 271 -1.75 19.93 -1.07
C THR A 271 -2.65 18.73 -1.40
N ASP A 272 -3.95 18.95 -1.60
CA ASP A 272 -4.87 17.86 -1.97
C ASP A 272 -4.51 17.19 -3.30
N GLU A 273 -3.93 17.95 -4.23
CA GLU A 273 -3.38 17.42 -5.47
C GLU A 273 -2.21 16.46 -5.19
N GLU A 274 -1.26 16.87 -4.34
CA GLU A 274 -0.10 16.05 -3.98
C GLU A 274 -0.49 14.80 -3.19
N LYS A 275 -1.47 14.91 -2.29
CA LYS A 275 -2.06 13.75 -1.61
C LYS A 275 -2.62 12.76 -2.63
N ARG A 276 -3.40 13.23 -3.61
CA ARG A 276 -3.96 12.39 -4.68
C ARG A 276 -2.85 11.72 -5.50
N LEU A 277 -1.80 12.47 -5.85
CA LEU A 277 -0.67 11.98 -6.63
C LEU A 277 0.16 10.95 -5.87
N ILE A 278 0.42 11.14 -4.58
CA ILE A 278 1.19 10.18 -3.78
C ILE A 278 0.40 8.88 -3.54
N ARG A 279 -0.91 8.98 -3.28
CA ARG A 279 -1.80 7.83 -3.02
C ARG A 279 -1.84 6.78 -4.13
N GLN A 280 -1.44 7.13 -5.35
CA GLN A 280 -1.46 6.21 -6.50
C GLN A 280 -0.28 5.24 -6.53
N TYR A 281 0.81 5.53 -5.80
CA TYR A 281 2.03 4.74 -5.86
C TYR A 281 2.04 3.60 -4.84
N ARG A 282 2.71 2.51 -5.21
CA ARG A 282 2.84 1.32 -4.36
C ARG A 282 3.86 1.55 -3.27
N LEU A 283 3.48 1.12 -2.07
CA LEU A 283 4.26 1.23 -0.85
C LEU A 283 4.46 -0.15 -0.25
N ARG A 284 5.68 -0.38 0.24
CA ARG A 284 6.04 -1.56 1.02
C ARG A 284 6.52 -1.11 2.38
N GLU A 285 5.92 -1.62 3.45
CA GLU A 285 6.41 -1.34 4.81
C GLU A 285 7.83 -1.91 4.96
N VAL A 286 8.72 -1.14 5.57
CA VAL A 286 10.13 -1.49 5.77
C VAL A 286 10.48 -1.41 7.26
N PRO A 287 11.48 -2.19 7.73
CA PRO A 287 11.88 -2.14 9.13
C PRO A 287 12.34 -0.74 9.54
N VAL A 288 12.07 -0.39 10.80
CA VAL A 288 12.54 0.84 11.43
C VAL A 288 13.48 0.47 12.58
N PHE A 289 14.61 1.16 12.69
CA PHE A 289 15.57 0.92 13.76
C PHE A 289 14.91 1.04 15.14
N GLY A 290 15.17 0.07 16.01
CA GLY A 290 14.63 0.05 17.37
C GLY A 290 13.14 -0.30 17.44
N ARG A 291 12.53 -0.80 16.36
CA ARG A 291 11.14 -1.25 16.32
C ARG A 291 11.04 -2.71 15.90
N ASP A 292 10.08 -3.40 16.50
CA ASP A 292 9.69 -4.73 16.05
C ASP A 292 9.02 -4.61 14.69
N PHE A 293 9.61 -5.21 13.67
CA PHE A 293 9.06 -5.23 12.33
C PHE A 293 8.26 -6.52 12.11
N GLN A 294 6.96 -6.38 11.94
CA GLN A 294 6.10 -7.44 11.43
C GLN A 294 5.74 -7.07 9.99
N PRO A 295 6.24 -7.79 8.97
CA PRO A 295 5.94 -7.47 7.59
C PRO A 295 4.43 -7.54 7.35
N VAL A 296 3.83 -6.37 7.15
CA VAL A 296 2.44 -6.25 6.72
C VAL A 296 2.43 -6.17 5.21
N ILE A 297 1.82 -7.17 4.57
CA ILE A 297 1.54 -7.10 3.14
C ILE A 297 0.13 -6.57 2.93
N TYR A 298 0.06 -5.38 2.35
CA TYR A 298 -1.18 -4.73 1.97
C TYR A 298 -1.77 -5.41 0.73
N SER A 299 -3.05 -5.75 0.77
CA SER A 299 -3.77 -6.16 -0.44
C SER A 299 -3.72 -5.03 -1.46
N PHE A 300 -3.44 -5.34 -2.73
CA PHE A 300 -3.59 -4.41 -3.84
C PHE A 300 -4.93 -3.68 -3.72
N ARG A 301 -4.93 -2.33 -3.65
CA ARG A 301 -6.14 -1.62 -4.05
C ARG A 301 -6.28 -1.92 -5.53
N GLU A 302 -7.33 -2.65 -5.89
CA GLU A 302 -7.70 -2.71 -7.29
C GLU A 302 -7.74 -1.26 -7.80
N PRO A 303 -7.02 -0.94 -8.88
CA PRO A 303 -6.99 0.43 -9.36
C PRO A 303 -8.41 0.85 -9.70
N MET A 304 -8.75 2.10 -9.38
CA MET A 304 -10.14 2.57 -9.35
C MET A 304 -10.67 2.79 -10.78
N HIS A 305 -10.84 1.71 -11.52
CA HIS A 305 -11.26 1.71 -12.91
C HIS A 305 -12.77 1.66 -13.07
N THR A 306 -13.52 1.52 -11.97
CA THR A 306 -14.95 1.29 -12.02
C THR A 306 -15.69 2.45 -11.39
N THR A 307 -16.45 3.19 -12.18
CA THR A 307 -17.40 4.19 -11.68
C THR A 307 -18.71 3.49 -11.33
N TYR A 308 -19.33 3.89 -10.23
CA TYR A 308 -20.59 3.34 -9.76
C TYR A 308 -21.59 4.40 -9.31
N ILE A 309 -22.86 4.01 -9.30
CA ILE A 309 -23.95 4.71 -8.64
C ILE A 309 -24.59 3.73 -7.65
N ALA A 310 -24.58 4.09 -6.38
CA ALA A 310 -25.30 3.38 -5.33
C ALA A 310 -26.54 4.19 -4.92
N VAL A 311 -27.67 3.50 -4.72
CA VAL A 311 -28.93 4.11 -4.31
C VAL A 311 -29.40 3.52 -3.00
N CYS A 312 -29.89 4.37 -2.09
CA CYS A 312 -30.50 3.93 -0.84
C CYS A 312 -31.91 3.40 -1.12
N ASP A 313 -32.17 2.17 -0.71
CA ASP A 313 -33.47 1.50 -0.88
C ASP A 313 -34.50 1.94 0.17
N ASP A 314 -34.05 2.48 1.32
CA ASP A 314 -34.95 2.86 2.40
C ASP A 314 -35.52 4.28 2.22
N ALA A 315 -36.64 4.36 1.51
CA ALA A 315 -37.39 5.60 1.29
C ALA A 315 -37.95 6.22 2.59
N ALA A 316 -38.18 5.41 3.64
CA ALA A 316 -38.71 5.92 4.91
C ALA A 316 -37.64 6.69 5.69
N VAL A 317 -36.38 6.25 5.62
CA VAL A 317 -35.25 6.97 6.21
C VAL A 317 -34.99 8.27 5.46
N VAL A 318 -35.01 8.26 4.12
CA VAL A 318 -34.89 9.48 3.31
C VAL A 318 -36.02 10.45 3.62
N GLY A 319 -37.25 9.97 3.81
CA GLY A 319 -38.40 10.79 4.18
C GLY A 319 -38.32 11.47 5.56
N LYS A 320 -37.43 11.02 6.46
CA LYS A 320 -37.16 11.68 7.75
C LYS A 320 -36.14 12.81 7.64
N THR A 321 -35.50 12.97 6.49
CA THR A 321 -34.56 14.06 6.21
C THR A 321 -35.30 15.26 5.60
N LYS A 322 -34.58 16.36 5.34
CA LYS A 322 -35.10 17.51 4.57
C LYS A 322 -35.13 17.24 3.05
N ALA A 323 -35.09 15.98 2.63
CA ALA A 323 -35.12 15.60 1.22
C ALA A 323 -36.49 15.94 0.59
N PRO A 324 -36.52 16.35 -0.69
CA PRO A 324 -37.77 16.54 -1.41
C PRO A 324 -38.54 15.21 -1.52
N LYS A 325 -39.88 15.29 -1.49
CA LYS A 325 -40.73 14.10 -1.66
C LYS A 325 -40.45 13.42 -3.01
N GLY A 326 -40.38 12.10 -2.99
CA GLY A 326 -40.15 11.30 -4.20
C GLY A 326 -38.70 11.29 -4.69
N THR A 327 -37.75 11.66 -3.84
CA THR A 327 -36.32 11.55 -4.13
C THR A 327 -35.68 10.37 -3.42
N HIS A 328 -34.58 9.87 -3.99
CA HIS A 328 -33.70 8.85 -3.46
C HIS A 328 -32.39 9.47 -3.02
N LEU A 329 -31.78 8.93 -1.96
CA LEU A 329 -30.41 9.24 -1.61
C LEU A 329 -29.46 8.41 -2.48
N VAL A 330 -28.57 9.08 -3.19
CA VAL A 330 -27.72 8.51 -4.22
C VAL A 330 -26.27 8.86 -3.94
N LYS A 331 -25.37 7.89 -4.06
CA LYS A 331 -23.92 8.08 -4.02
C LYS A 331 -23.32 7.78 -5.38
N ILE A 332 -22.48 8.68 -5.87
CA ILE A 332 -21.66 8.47 -7.06
C ILE A 332 -20.22 8.29 -6.59
N GLY A 333 -19.49 7.36 -7.18
CA GLY A 333 -18.06 7.23 -6.86
C GLY A 333 -17.28 6.35 -7.81
N VAL A 334 -15.97 6.23 -7.58
CA VAL A 334 -15.12 5.18 -8.15
C VAL A 334 -14.71 4.13 -7.12
N SER A 335 -14.51 2.91 -7.60
CA SER A 335 -13.92 1.81 -6.81
C SER A 335 -13.08 0.91 -7.70
N GLY A 336 -12.11 0.24 -7.07
CA GLY A 336 -11.49 -0.96 -7.64
C GLY A 336 -12.43 -2.15 -7.46
N ASP A 337 -12.84 -2.36 -6.22
CA ASP A 337 -13.74 -3.43 -5.78
C ASP A 337 -15.11 -2.84 -5.40
N THR A 338 -16.11 -3.01 -6.27
CA THR A 338 -17.46 -2.47 -6.03
C THR A 338 -18.24 -3.23 -4.96
N ASP A 339 -17.94 -4.52 -4.76
CA ASP A 339 -18.66 -5.34 -3.79
C ASP A 339 -18.22 -5.01 -2.38
N ARG A 340 -16.91 -4.85 -2.16
CA ARG A 340 -16.38 -4.31 -0.91
C ARG A 340 -16.91 -2.91 -0.65
N ARG A 341 -16.91 -2.03 -1.66
CA ARG A 341 -17.43 -0.66 -1.50
C ARG A 341 -18.91 -0.66 -1.09
N LEU A 342 -19.72 -1.57 -1.64
CA LEU A 342 -21.11 -1.74 -1.24
C LEU A 342 -21.22 -2.21 0.22
N ARG A 343 -20.42 -3.20 0.63
CA ARG A 343 -20.35 -3.64 2.04
C ARG A 343 -19.98 -2.47 2.94
N ASP A 344 -18.92 -1.72 2.62
CA ASP A 344 -18.47 -0.58 3.42
C ASP A 344 -19.58 0.47 3.58
N LEU A 345 -20.34 0.78 2.51
CA LEU A 345 -21.46 1.72 2.58
C LEU A 345 -22.56 1.26 3.53
N ASN A 346 -22.86 -0.04 3.54
CA ASN A 346 -23.91 -0.63 4.38
C ASN A 346 -23.45 -0.93 5.81
N GLU A 347 -22.17 -1.18 6.01
CA GLU A 347 -21.59 -1.51 7.31
C GLU A 347 -21.09 -0.29 8.08
N HIS A 348 -20.93 0.86 7.40
CA HIS A 348 -20.55 2.13 8.00
C HIS A 348 -21.46 2.48 9.17
N HIS A 349 -20.88 3.02 10.25
CA HIS A 349 -21.61 3.32 11.48
C HIS A 349 -22.85 4.19 11.22
N PHE A 350 -22.75 5.15 10.29
CA PHE A 350 -23.89 5.97 9.88
C PHE A 350 -25.02 5.12 9.28
N ALA A 351 -24.72 4.20 8.38
CA ALA A 351 -25.74 3.35 7.77
C ALA A 351 -26.43 2.46 8.81
N LYS A 352 -25.67 1.88 9.75
CA LYS A 352 -26.22 1.09 10.86
C LYS A 352 -27.11 1.90 11.79
N ILE A 353 -26.67 3.10 12.20
CA ILE A 353 -27.42 3.97 13.13
C ILE A 353 -28.74 4.43 12.51
N PHE A 354 -28.71 4.82 11.24
CA PHE A 354 -29.88 5.37 10.54
C PHE A 354 -30.70 4.32 9.80
N GLY A 355 -30.28 3.05 9.80
CA GLY A 355 -30.95 1.98 9.08
C GLY A 355 -30.90 2.14 7.56
N LEU A 356 -29.84 2.76 7.02
CA LEU A 356 -29.68 2.93 5.58
C LEU A 356 -29.20 1.61 4.97
N SER A 357 -29.79 1.26 3.83
CA SER A 357 -29.33 0.16 2.99
C SER A 357 -29.18 0.67 1.56
N PHE A 358 -28.00 0.52 1.01
CA PHE A 358 -27.65 0.84 -0.36
C PHE A 358 -27.58 -0.42 -1.21
N ARG A 359 -27.90 -0.26 -2.50
CA ARG A 359 -27.61 -1.21 -3.56
C ARG A 359 -26.89 -0.51 -4.72
N MET A 360 -26.10 -1.27 -5.48
CA MET A 360 -25.53 -0.76 -6.72
C MET A 360 -26.60 -0.68 -7.81
N LEU A 361 -26.81 0.49 -8.37
CA LEU A 361 -27.74 0.73 -9.48
C LEU A 361 -27.03 0.67 -10.83
N ALA A 362 -25.85 1.27 -10.94
CA ALA A 362 -25.06 1.28 -12.15
C ALA A 362 -23.58 1.10 -11.82
N ILE A 363 -22.90 0.31 -12.66
CA ILE A 363 -21.49 0.01 -12.57
C ILE A 363 -20.93 0.05 -13.99
N GLN A 364 -19.81 0.73 -14.20
CA GLN A 364 -19.09 0.77 -15.47
C GLN A 364 -17.59 0.76 -15.23
N ARG A 365 -16.90 -0.21 -15.83
CA ARG A 365 -15.44 -0.31 -15.84
C ARG A 365 -14.86 0.44 -17.05
N TRP A 366 -13.75 1.12 -16.83
CA TRP A 366 -13.03 1.96 -17.79
C TRP A 366 -11.64 1.41 -18.10
N ALA A 367 -11.00 1.94 -19.14
CA ALA A 367 -9.70 1.46 -19.57
C ALA A 367 -8.57 1.87 -18.62
N SER A 368 -8.73 2.99 -17.90
CA SER A 368 -7.77 3.50 -16.92
C SER A 368 -8.46 4.16 -15.73
N GLN A 369 -7.70 4.36 -14.65
CA GLN A 369 -8.15 5.10 -13.47
C GLN A 369 -8.44 6.57 -13.79
N ASP A 370 -7.61 7.22 -14.62
CA ASP A 370 -7.84 8.60 -15.03
C ASP A 370 -9.17 8.76 -15.77
N GLU A 371 -9.51 7.81 -16.64
CA GLU A 371 -10.81 7.82 -17.33
C GLU A 371 -11.95 7.66 -16.32
N ALA A 372 -11.84 6.73 -15.37
CA ALA A 372 -12.86 6.52 -14.34
C ALA A 372 -13.08 7.76 -13.45
N LEU A 373 -12.00 8.41 -13.02
CA LEU A 373 -12.03 9.63 -12.20
C LEU A 373 -12.60 10.83 -12.99
N ALA A 374 -12.27 10.96 -14.28
CA ALA A 374 -12.84 11.99 -15.13
C ALA A 374 -14.36 11.81 -15.31
N ARG A 375 -14.82 10.55 -15.40
CA ARG A 375 -16.24 10.18 -15.49
C ARG A 375 -16.99 10.45 -14.20
N GLU A 376 -16.41 10.08 -13.06
CA GLU A 376 -16.93 10.42 -11.74
C GLU A 376 -17.05 11.93 -11.57
N SER A 377 -15.99 12.69 -11.87
CA SER A 377 -15.98 14.15 -11.76
C SER A 377 -17.09 14.78 -12.62
N SER A 378 -17.23 14.34 -13.87
CA SER A 378 -18.31 14.80 -14.76
C SER A 378 -19.70 14.47 -14.20
N ALA A 379 -19.90 13.28 -13.61
CA ALA A 379 -21.16 12.87 -13.02
C ALA A 379 -21.48 13.63 -11.73
N LEU A 380 -20.48 13.92 -10.90
CA LEU A 380 -20.60 14.74 -9.68
C LEU A 380 -20.95 16.19 -10.03
N GLU A 381 -20.26 16.80 -11.00
CA GLU A 381 -20.57 18.14 -11.51
C GLU A 381 -22.01 18.23 -12.03
N TRP A 382 -22.43 17.24 -12.82
CA TRP A 382 -23.81 17.13 -13.27
C TRP A 382 -24.79 17.05 -12.09
N GLY A 383 -24.47 16.23 -11.08
CA GLY A 383 -25.27 16.08 -9.85
C GLY A 383 -25.43 17.41 -9.11
N LEU A 384 -24.33 18.17 -8.94
CA LEU A 384 -24.34 19.48 -8.29
C LEU A 384 -25.20 20.52 -9.02
N GLN A 385 -25.23 20.48 -10.35
CA GLN A 385 -25.99 21.43 -11.16
C GLN A 385 -27.48 21.08 -11.28
N ASN A 386 -27.83 19.79 -11.23
CA ASN A 386 -29.15 19.32 -11.63
C ASN A 386 -29.97 18.70 -10.50
N THR A 387 -29.39 18.53 -9.30
CA THR A 387 -30.04 17.83 -8.18
C THR A 387 -29.83 18.58 -6.87
N GLN A 388 -30.47 18.12 -5.79
CA GLN A 388 -30.21 18.68 -4.47
C GLN A 388 -29.03 17.96 -3.82
N HIS A 389 -27.98 18.70 -3.51
CA HIS A 389 -26.82 18.18 -2.79
C HIS A 389 -27.18 17.84 -1.33
N ALA A 390 -26.81 16.64 -0.87
CA ALA A 390 -27.04 16.21 0.50
C ALA A 390 -25.79 16.49 1.36
N SER A 391 -24.65 15.91 0.98
CA SER A 391 -23.34 16.13 1.58
C SER A 391 -22.27 15.36 0.79
N GLY A 392 -21.07 15.92 0.62
CA GLY A 392 -19.96 15.25 -0.07
C GLY A 392 -20.36 14.69 -1.44
N GLU A 393 -20.26 13.38 -1.62
CA GLU A 393 -20.60 12.65 -2.85
C GLU A 393 -22.06 12.14 -2.88
N TYR A 394 -22.92 12.63 -1.98
CA TYR A 394 -24.31 12.22 -1.86
C TYR A 394 -25.30 13.29 -2.36
N PHE A 395 -26.32 12.84 -3.08
CA PHE A 395 -27.34 13.66 -3.72
C PHE A 395 -28.73 13.11 -3.48
N PHE A 396 -29.73 14.00 -3.44
CA PHE A 396 -31.14 13.65 -3.52
C PHE A 396 -31.61 13.76 -4.97
N MET A 397 -32.03 12.63 -5.56
CA MET A 397 -32.42 12.56 -6.96
C MET A 397 -33.83 11.97 -7.10
N THR A 398 -34.67 12.60 -7.91
CA THR A 398 -35.90 11.96 -8.42
C THR A 398 -35.54 10.79 -9.35
N GLU A 399 -36.50 9.91 -9.62
CA GLU A 399 -36.30 8.79 -10.56
C GLU A 399 -35.77 9.25 -11.93
N GLN A 400 -36.31 10.36 -12.46
CA GLN A 400 -35.85 10.92 -13.72
C GLN A 400 -34.38 11.40 -13.65
N GLN A 401 -34.01 12.13 -12.59
CA GLN A 401 -32.64 12.59 -12.39
C GLN A 401 -31.67 11.42 -12.17
N LEU A 402 -32.10 10.39 -11.44
CA LEU A 402 -31.31 9.18 -11.21
C LEU A 402 -30.98 8.48 -12.54
N MET A 403 -31.97 8.34 -13.42
CA MET A 403 -31.75 7.75 -14.74
C MET A 403 -30.81 8.60 -15.62
N GLN A 404 -30.84 9.93 -15.49
CA GLN A 404 -29.88 10.80 -16.18
C GLN A 404 -28.46 10.67 -15.61
N ALA A 405 -28.31 10.55 -14.28
CA ALA A 405 -27.03 10.28 -13.63
C ALA A 405 -26.44 8.95 -14.10
N VAL A 406 -27.27 7.91 -14.24
CA VAL A 406 -26.86 6.60 -14.78
C VAL A 406 -26.26 6.75 -16.18
N LEU A 407 -26.78 7.64 -17.02
CA LEU A 407 -26.21 7.89 -18.35
C LEU A 407 -24.84 8.58 -18.31
N GLN A 408 -24.53 9.34 -17.25
CA GLN A 408 -23.20 9.93 -17.05
C GLN A 408 -22.16 8.85 -16.72
N VAL A 409 -22.55 7.86 -15.91
CA VAL A 409 -21.67 6.77 -15.45
C VAL A 409 -21.61 5.61 -16.44
N LYS A 410 -22.74 5.28 -17.08
CA LYS A 410 -22.88 4.19 -18.03
C LYS A 410 -23.50 4.74 -19.32
N PRO A 411 -22.72 5.47 -20.14
CA PRO A 411 -23.23 5.97 -21.40
C PRO A 411 -23.72 4.80 -22.25
N ALA A 412 -24.85 4.98 -22.93
CA ALA A 412 -25.39 3.97 -23.81
C ALA A 412 -24.30 3.49 -24.78
N LYS A 413 -24.11 2.17 -24.90
CA LYS A 413 -23.22 1.60 -25.91
C LYS A 413 -23.65 2.21 -27.24
N ARG A 414 -22.79 3.03 -27.86
CA ARG A 414 -22.96 3.38 -29.28
C ARG A 414 -22.90 2.04 -30.01
N VAL A 415 -24.06 1.56 -30.47
CA VAL A 415 -24.12 0.52 -31.48
C VAL A 415 -23.38 1.11 -32.67
N ARG A 416 -22.17 0.60 -32.93
CA ARG A 416 -21.43 0.94 -34.13
C ARG A 416 -22.02 0.21 -35.32
#